data_AF-K1TQX5-F1
#
_entry.id   AF-K1TQX5-F1
#
_cell.length_a   1.000
_cell.length_b   1.000
_cell.length_c   1.000
_cell.angle_alpha   90.00
_cell.angle_beta   90.00
_cell.angle_gamma   90.00
#
_symmetry.space_group_name_H-M   'P 1'
#
loop_
_entity.id
_entity.type
_entity.pdbx_description
1 polymer ?
#
loop_
_entity_poly.entity_id
_entity_poly.type
_entity_poly.pdbx_seq_one_letter_code
_entity_poly.pdbx_strand_id
1 'polypeptide(L)'
;LNKLAANGGLQELYRRLKSSAIVEDEIEEFLEDFDRIFLRIFPEFVVSFNGLMKEDENIQPKKVGRLNTELRIYALLRLGIVENEKIATFLRCSKQTVYSYRSRIRLRSLYPEDFEERVAKID
;
A
#
# COMPACT_ATOMS: atom_id res chain seq x y z
N LEU A 1 26.57 -39.95 -7.62
CA LEU A 1 25.30 -39.50 -8.25
C LEU A 1 24.49 -38.57 -7.32
N ASN A 2 24.29 -38.88 -6.03
CA ASN A 2 23.51 -38.02 -5.11
C ASN A 2 24.10 -36.61 -4.81
N LYS A 3 25.43 -36.40 -4.89
CA LYS A 3 26.05 -35.08 -4.59
C LYS A 3 25.86 -34.03 -5.69
N LEU A 4 25.70 -34.42 -6.95
CA LEU A 4 25.53 -33.49 -8.08
C LEU A 4 24.08 -32.97 -8.18
N ALA A 5 23.09 -33.81 -7.88
CA ALA A 5 21.67 -33.40 -7.81
C ALA A 5 21.41 -32.42 -6.65
N ALA A 6 22.06 -32.62 -5.50
CA ALA A 6 21.95 -31.72 -4.35
C ALA A 6 22.52 -30.31 -4.62
N ASN A 7 23.67 -30.22 -5.31
CA ASN A 7 24.28 -28.93 -5.67
C ASN A 7 23.48 -28.16 -6.73
N GLY A 8 22.89 -28.85 -7.72
CA GLY A 8 22.04 -28.21 -8.72
C GLY A 8 20.76 -27.61 -8.13
N GLY A 9 20.11 -28.35 -7.20
CA GLY A 9 18.92 -27.86 -6.49
C GLY A 9 19.21 -26.65 -5.59
N LEU A 10 20.36 -26.65 -4.90
CA LEU A 10 20.77 -25.53 -4.05
C LEU A 10 21.03 -24.25 -4.85
N GLN A 11 21.70 -24.33 -6.00
CA GLN A 11 21.95 -23.17 -6.87
C GLN A 11 20.66 -22.60 -7.47
N GLU A 12 19.73 -23.45 -7.88
CA GLU A 12 18.42 -23.01 -8.38
C GLU A 12 17.60 -22.31 -7.29
N LEU A 13 17.64 -22.81 -6.05
CA LEU A 13 17.03 -22.14 -4.91
C LEU A 13 17.63 -20.74 -4.69
N TYR A 14 18.96 -20.61 -4.68
CA TYR A 14 19.62 -19.30 -4.56
C TYR A 14 19.24 -18.35 -5.69
N ARG A 15 19.14 -18.85 -6.92
CA ARG A 15 18.70 -18.05 -8.07
C ARG A 15 17.27 -17.53 -7.89
N ARG A 16 16.35 -18.39 -7.44
CA ARG A 16 14.95 -18.01 -7.17
C ARG A 16 14.84 -17.00 -6.03
N LEU A 17 15.55 -17.21 -4.93
CA LEU A 17 15.58 -16.26 -3.80
C LEU A 17 16.12 -14.91 -4.23
N LYS A 18 17.23 -14.89 -5.00
CA LYS A 18 17.80 -13.65 -5.54
C LYS A 18 16.83 -12.94 -6.49
N SER A 19 16.14 -13.69 -7.35
CA SER A 19 15.13 -13.12 -8.25
C SER A 19 13.93 -12.55 -7.48
N SER A 20 13.49 -13.22 -6.41
CA SER A 20 12.40 -12.71 -5.54
C SER A 20 12.82 -11.40 -4.88
N ALA A 21 14.02 -11.35 -4.31
CA ALA A 21 14.55 -10.15 -3.67
C ALA A 21 14.64 -8.97 -4.65
N ILE A 22 15.12 -9.19 -5.89
CA ILE A 22 15.17 -8.15 -6.93
C ILE A 22 13.77 -7.61 -7.23
N VAL A 23 12.77 -8.49 -7.36
CA VAL A 23 11.39 -8.07 -7.63
C VAL A 23 10.78 -7.32 -6.43
N GLU A 24 11.11 -7.73 -5.21
CA GLU A 24 10.68 -7.03 -3.98
C GLU A 24 11.28 -5.62 -3.91
N ASP A 25 12.57 -5.45 -4.22
CA ASP A 25 13.25 -4.16 -4.26
C ASP A 25 12.62 -3.23 -5.33
N GLU A 26 12.33 -3.74 -6.54
CA GLU A 26 11.68 -2.97 -7.60
C GLU A 26 10.26 -2.52 -7.21
N ILE A 27 9.51 -3.37 -6.49
CA ILE A 27 8.18 -3.02 -5.97
C ILE A 27 8.30 -1.95 -4.88
N GLU A 28 9.28 -2.07 -4.00
CA GLU A 28 9.52 -1.07 -2.97
C GLU A 28 9.84 0.28 -3.61
N GLU A 29 10.78 0.34 -4.55
CA GLU A 29 11.14 1.56 -5.29
C GLU A 29 9.92 2.17 -6.01
N PHE A 30 9.12 1.36 -6.69
CA PHE A 30 7.89 1.82 -7.33
C PHE A 30 6.90 2.46 -6.36
N LEU A 31 6.67 1.83 -5.20
CA LEU A 31 5.76 2.36 -4.19
C LEU A 31 6.33 3.60 -3.51
N GLU A 32 7.65 3.66 -3.33
CA GLU A 32 8.36 4.83 -2.85
C GLU A 32 8.23 6.03 -3.78
N ASP A 33 8.33 5.81 -5.10
CA ASP A 33 8.11 6.84 -6.10
C ASP A 33 6.64 7.28 -6.17
N PHE A 34 5.71 6.33 -6.09
CA PHE A 34 4.30 6.64 -5.97
C PHE A 34 4.02 7.57 -4.78
N ASP A 35 4.49 7.20 -3.59
CA ASP A 35 4.28 8.00 -2.37
C ASP A 35 4.82 9.43 -2.54
N ARG A 36 6.02 9.55 -3.10
CA ARG A 36 6.71 10.84 -3.30
C ARG A 36 5.96 11.73 -4.28
N ILE A 37 5.54 11.18 -5.42
CA ILE A 37 4.81 11.92 -6.45
C ILE A 37 3.43 12.31 -5.93
N PHE A 38 2.73 11.37 -5.28
CA PHE A 38 1.41 11.62 -4.72
C PHE A 38 1.45 12.74 -3.67
N LEU A 39 2.35 12.66 -2.70
CA LEU A 39 2.47 13.68 -1.63
C LEU A 39 2.98 15.03 -2.15
N ARG A 40 3.65 15.08 -3.31
CA ARG A 40 3.96 16.35 -3.95
C ARG A 40 2.72 17.03 -4.53
N ILE A 41 1.74 16.25 -4.98
CA ILE A 41 0.48 16.76 -5.53
C ILE A 41 -0.49 17.10 -4.39
N PHE A 42 -0.56 16.24 -3.37
CA PHE A 42 -1.44 16.35 -2.21
C PHE A 42 -0.62 16.44 -0.90
N PRO A 43 0.05 17.57 -0.63
CA PRO A 43 1.00 17.70 0.48
C PRO A 43 0.34 17.52 1.85
N GLU A 44 -0.92 17.94 2.00
CA GLU A 44 -1.67 17.85 3.25
C GLU A 44 -2.50 16.57 3.35
N PHE A 45 -2.36 15.62 2.41
CA PHE A 45 -3.21 14.43 2.35
C PHE A 45 -3.27 13.68 3.68
N VAL A 46 -2.12 13.44 4.32
CA VAL A 46 -2.05 12.68 5.59
C VAL A 46 -2.74 13.44 6.72
N VAL A 47 -2.61 14.76 6.75
CA VAL A 47 -3.25 15.63 7.77
C VAL A 47 -4.76 15.63 7.54
N SER A 48 -5.21 15.93 6.33
CA SER A 48 -6.61 15.94 5.93
C SER A 48 -7.29 14.58 6.13
N PHE A 49 -6.59 13.49 5.79
CA PHE A 49 -7.06 12.13 6.00
C PHE A 49 -7.28 11.84 7.49
N ASN A 50 -6.29 12.18 8.34
CA ASN A 50 -6.40 12.01 9.78
C ASN A 50 -7.48 12.91 10.41
N GLY A 51 -7.79 14.06 9.80
CA GLY A 51 -8.94 14.89 10.19
C GLY A 51 -10.30 14.21 10.01
N LEU A 52 -10.36 13.09 9.27
CA LEU A 52 -11.55 12.26 9.12
C LEU A 52 -11.60 11.07 10.12
N MET A 53 -10.56 10.90 10.93
CA MET A 53 -10.39 9.77 11.85
C MET A 53 -10.80 10.17 13.28
N LYS A 54 -11.18 9.18 14.09
CA LYS A 54 -11.32 9.38 15.55
C LYS A 54 -9.96 9.76 16.13
N GLU A 55 -9.95 10.53 17.22
CA GLU A 55 -8.74 11.13 17.82
C GLU A 55 -7.60 10.12 18.05
N ASP A 56 -7.93 8.94 18.59
CA ASP A 56 -6.97 7.87 18.90
C ASP A 56 -6.69 6.91 17.72
N GLU A 57 -7.26 7.17 16.55
CA GLU A 57 -7.20 6.29 15.38
C GLU A 57 -6.39 6.86 14.22
N ASN A 58 -5.63 7.92 14.48
CA ASN A 58 -4.74 8.54 13.50
C ASN A 58 -3.72 7.54 12.95
N ILE A 59 -3.47 7.64 11.65
CA ILE A 59 -2.51 6.81 10.90
C ILE A 59 -1.34 7.69 10.52
N GLN A 60 -0.19 7.42 11.13
CA GLN A 60 1.05 8.15 10.85
C GLN A 60 2.00 7.31 9.99
N PRO A 61 2.56 7.89 8.90
CA PRO A 61 3.66 7.28 8.20
C PRO A 61 4.86 7.03 9.11
N LYS A 62 5.60 5.94 8.86
CA LYS A 62 6.85 5.63 9.59
C LYS A 62 7.99 6.60 9.27
N LYS A 63 7.94 7.24 8.10
CA LYS A 63 8.94 8.18 7.59
C LYS A 63 8.23 9.33 6.90
N VAL A 64 8.78 10.53 7.04
CA VAL A 64 8.32 11.72 6.31
C VAL A 64 8.42 11.46 4.80
N GLY A 65 7.41 11.86 4.03
CA GLY A 65 7.38 11.67 2.58
C GLY A 65 7.08 10.24 2.11
N ARG A 66 6.65 9.35 3.02
CA ARG A 66 6.19 8.00 2.70
C ARG A 66 4.74 7.80 3.11
N LEU A 67 4.10 6.79 2.52
CA LEU A 67 2.78 6.31 2.92
C LEU A 67 2.89 4.85 3.35
N ASN A 68 2.05 4.43 4.29
CA ASN A 68 1.88 3.00 4.57
C ASN A 68 0.78 2.42 3.66
N THR A 69 0.59 1.11 3.67
CA THR A 69 -0.38 0.43 2.79
C THR A 69 -1.79 0.99 2.92
N GLU A 70 -2.24 1.33 4.14
CA GLU A 70 -3.57 1.91 4.36
C GLU A 70 -3.70 3.26 3.65
N LEU A 71 -2.75 4.16 3.87
CA LEU A 71 -2.73 5.47 3.23
C LEU A 71 -2.59 5.35 1.70
N ARG A 72 -1.83 4.37 1.19
CA ARG A 72 -1.71 4.12 -0.27
C ARG A 72 -3.04 3.69 -0.90
N ILE A 73 -3.83 2.85 -0.23
CA ILE A 73 -5.17 2.48 -0.69
C ILE A 73 -6.02 3.74 -0.90
N TYR A 74 -5.98 4.67 0.06
CA TYR A 74 -6.78 5.89 0.02
C TYR A 74 -6.20 6.97 -0.89
N ALA A 75 -4.89 6.99 -1.09
CA ALA A 75 -4.23 7.80 -2.11
C ALA A 75 -4.70 7.38 -3.52
N LEU A 76 -4.76 6.06 -3.79
CA LEU A 76 -5.29 5.54 -5.05
C LEU A 76 -6.77 5.88 -5.24
N LEU A 77 -7.57 5.79 -4.18
CA LEU A 77 -8.97 6.22 -4.19
C LEU A 77 -9.09 7.70 -4.54
N ARG A 78 -8.25 8.55 -3.95
CA ARG A 78 -8.19 9.99 -4.25
C ARG A 78 -7.83 10.29 -5.71
N LEU A 79 -7.03 9.43 -6.34
CA LEU A 79 -6.71 9.48 -7.76
C LEU A 79 -7.82 8.90 -8.67
N GLY A 80 -8.94 8.46 -8.10
CA GLY A 80 -10.07 7.88 -8.84
C GLY A 80 -9.98 6.38 -9.10
N ILE A 81 -8.98 5.70 -8.52
CA ILE A 81 -8.85 4.23 -8.60
C ILE A 81 -9.59 3.63 -7.41
N VAL A 82 -10.82 3.15 -7.64
CA VAL A 82 -11.74 2.75 -6.58
C VAL A 82 -11.92 1.22 -6.47
N GLU A 83 -11.65 0.49 -7.55
CA GLU A 83 -11.89 -0.95 -7.59
C GLU A 83 -10.81 -1.73 -6.83
N ASN A 84 -11.25 -2.62 -5.93
CA ASN A 84 -10.34 -3.37 -5.08
C ASN A 84 -9.34 -4.24 -5.87
N GLU A 85 -9.73 -4.74 -7.03
CA GLU A 85 -8.88 -5.49 -7.96
C GLU A 85 -7.73 -4.63 -8.49
N LYS A 86 -8.01 -3.37 -8.87
CA LYS A 86 -6.99 -2.46 -9.38
C LYS A 86 -6.03 -2.04 -8.27
N ILE A 87 -6.56 -1.70 -7.10
CA ILE A 87 -5.75 -1.35 -5.92
C ILE A 87 -4.88 -2.54 -5.50
N ALA A 88 -5.44 -3.74 -5.45
CA ALA A 88 -4.70 -4.96 -5.09
C ALA A 88 -3.57 -5.24 -6.08
N THR A 89 -3.84 -5.09 -7.37
CA THR A 89 -2.83 -5.23 -8.42
C THR A 89 -1.70 -4.22 -8.28
N PHE A 90 -2.05 -2.95 -8.03
CA PHE A 90 -1.09 -1.87 -7.83
C PHE A 90 -0.20 -2.12 -6.60
N LEU A 91 -0.80 -2.52 -5.49
CA LEU A 91 -0.10 -2.76 -4.22
C LEU A 91 0.50 -4.17 -4.10
N ARG A 92 0.41 -4.99 -5.15
CA ARG A 92 0.88 -6.39 -5.18
C ARG A 92 0.38 -7.21 -3.98
N CYS A 93 -0.88 -7.00 -3.60
CA CYS A 93 -1.53 -7.73 -2.50
C CYS A 93 -2.83 -8.39 -2.97
N SER A 94 -3.50 -9.11 -2.07
CA SER A 94 -4.77 -9.74 -2.43
C SER A 94 -5.93 -8.75 -2.41
N LYS A 95 -6.94 -8.96 -3.26
CA LYS A 95 -8.22 -8.24 -3.19
C LYS A 95 -8.78 -8.25 -1.77
N GLN A 96 -8.76 -9.40 -1.10
CA GLN A 96 -9.25 -9.57 0.28
C GLN A 96 -8.50 -8.67 1.28
N THR A 97 -7.19 -8.51 1.10
CA THR A 97 -6.36 -7.62 1.92
C THR A 97 -6.84 -6.18 1.79
N VAL A 98 -7.11 -5.71 0.57
CA VAL A 98 -7.65 -4.35 0.34
C VAL A 98 -9.03 -4.19 0.97
N TYR A 99 -9.95 -5.14 0.80
CA TYR A 99 -11.26 -5.12 1.47
C TYR A 99 -11.14 -5.01 2.99
N SER A 100 -10.23 -5.79 3.58
CA SER A 100 -10.04 -5.83 5.03
C SER A 100 -9.50 -4.50 5.55
N TYR A 101 -8.54 -3.89 4.85
CA TYR A 101 -8.07 -2.55 5.17
C TYR A 101 -9.19 -1.51 5.05
N ARG A 102 -9.92 -1.48 3.93
CA ARG A 102 -11.02 -0.52 3.72
C ARG A 102 -12.08 -0.62 4.81
N SER A 103 -12.52 -1.83 5.12
CA SER A 103 -13.51 -2.10 6.17
C SER A 103 -13.02 -1.60 7.53
N ARG A 104 -11.79 -1.98 7.93
CA ARG A 104 -11.23 -1.59 9.22
C ARG A 104 -11.06 -0.07 9.35
N ILE A 105 -10.53 0.60 8.33
CA ILE A 105 -10.31 2.04 8.39
C ILE A 105 -11.64 2.80 8.40
N ARG A 106 -12.62 2.39 7.58
CA ARG A 106 -13.95 3.01 7.56
C ARG A 106 -14.61 3.01 8.95
N LEU A 107 -14.49 1.93 9.72
CA LEU A 107 -15.05 1.83 11.08
C LEU A 107 -14.30 2.69 12.11
N ARG A 108 -13.05 3.07 11.82
CA ARG A 108 -12.22 3.96 12.63
C ARG A 108 -12.44 5.44 12.31
N SER A 109 -13.14 5.73 11.21
CA SER A 109 -13.50 7.10 10.81
C SER A 109 -14.58 7.71 11.71
N LEU A 110 -14.63 9.05 11.76
CA LEU A 110 -15.75 9.84 12.26
C LEU A 110 -17.00 9.73 11.36
N TYR A 111 -16.83 9.35 10.09
CA TYR A 111 -17.90 9.33 9.11
C TYR A 111 -18.00 8.00 8.35
N PRO A 112 -18.34 6.86 8.99
CA PRO A 112 -18.26 5.55 8.36
C PRO A 112 -19.12 5.35 7.11
N GLU A 113 -20.20 6.12 6.94
CA GLU A 113 -21.14 5.96 5.82
C GLU A 113 -20.68 6.64 4.52
N ASP A 114 -19.97 7.76 4.61
CA ASP A 114 -19.49 8.55 3.46
C ASP A 114 -17.96 8.75 3.46
N PHE A 115 -17.23 8.00 4.28
CA PHE A 115 -15.79 8.15 4.49
C PHE A 115 -14.99 8.23 3.19
N GLU A 116 -15.24 7.29 2.28
CA GLU A 116 -14.49 7.21 1.03
C GLU A 116 -14.81 8.36 0.08
N GLU A 117 -16.05 8.86 0.08
CA GLU A 117 -16.43 10.04 -0.68
C GLU A 117 -15.74 11.30 -0.15
N ARG A 118 -15.52 11.38 1.17
CA ARG A 118 -14.75 12.47 1.80
C ARG A 118 -13.27 12.36 1.44
N VAL A 119 -12.70 11.17 1.50
CA VAL A 119 -11.31 10.92 1.09
C VAL A 119 -11.08 11.30 -0.38
N ALA A 120 -12.02 10.98 -1.27
CA ALA A 120 -11.94 11.32 -2.68
C ALA A 120 -11.86 12.83 -2.97
N LYS A 121 -12.23 13.67 -2.00
CA LYS A 121 -12.29 15.14 -2.09
C LYS A 121 -11.17 15.84 -1.30
N ILE A 122 -10.23 15.10 -0.71
CA ILE A 122 -9.09 15.69 0.02
C ILE A 122 -8.15 16.41 -0.94
N ASP A 123 -7.94 17.71 -0.79
CA ASP A 123 -6.99 18.47 -1.61
C ASP A 123 -5.51 18.32 -1.20
#